data_AF-A0A966CVY7-F1
#
_entry.id   AF-A0A966CVY7-F1
#
_cell.length_a   1.000
_cell.length_b   1.000
_cell.length_c   1.000
_cell.angle_alpha   90.00
_cell.angle_beta   90.00
_cell.angle_gamma   90.00
#
_symmetry.space_group_name_H-M   'P 1'
#
loop_
_entity.id
_entity.type
_entity.pdbx_description
1 polymer ?
#
loop_
_entity_poly.entity_id
_entity_poly.type
_entity_poly.pdbx_seq_one_letter_code
_entity_poly.pdbx_strand_id
1 'polypeptide(L)'
;MTFYTFMIRNYINEDTPSGDLAQDMRREKVDFPRNRPCKFDGWHRLIRSHLQRKNACKQCLDTFEVCWEEYVRFEKKRLKRNL
;
A
#
# COMPACT_ATOMS: atom_id res chain seq x y z
N MET A 1 4.13 -10.36 2.73
CA MET A 1 4.85 -9.10 2.99
C MET A 1 3.85 -8.02 3.38
N THR A 2 4.29 -6.89 3.91
CA THR A 2 3.41 -5.74 4.15
C THR A 2 3.13 -5.00 2.83
N PHE A 3 2.03 -4.26 2.75
CA PHE A 3 1.72 -3.34 1.68
C PHE A 3 2.82 -2.30 1.48
N TYR A 4 3.35 -1.75 2.59
CA TYR A 4 4.52 -0.88 2.55
C TYR A 4 5.69 -1.54 1.81
N THR A 5 6.07 -2.76 2.20
CA THR A 5 7.17 -3.46 1.54
C THR A 5 6.87 -3.76 0.07
N PHE A 6 5.62 -4.09 -0.26
CA PHE A 6 5.19 -4.29 -1.64
C PHE A 6 5.35 -3.00 -2.46
N MET A 7 4.88 -1.87 -1.95
CA MET A 7 4.97 -0.58 -2.64
C MET A 7 6.40 -0.16 -2.89
N ILE A 8 7.26 -0.22 -1.85
CA ILE A 8 8.67 0.16 -1.99
C ILE A 8 9.42 -0.74 -2.98
N ARG A 9 9.10 -2.04 -3.03
CA ARG A 9 9.80 -2.98 -3.93
C ARG A 9 9.42 -2.81 -5.39
N ASN A 10 8.17 -2.45 -5.68
CA ASN A 10 7.67 -2.44 -7.05
C ASN A 10 7.68 -1.04 -7.67
N TYR A 11 7.32 0.02 -6.93
CA TYR A 11 7.04 1.33 -7.55
C TYR A 11 7.99 2.46 -7.14
N ILE A 12 8.90 2.30 -6.16
CA ILE A 12 9.65 3.44 -5.58
C ILE A 12 10.47 4.28 -6.58
N ASN A 13 10.85 3.70 -7.72
CA ASN A 13 11.65 4.35 -8.76
C ASN A 13 10.83 4.71 -10.00
N GLU A 14 9.51 4.55 -9.95
CA GLU A 14 8.63 4.87 -11.08
C GLU A 14 8.24 6.35 -11.03
N ASP A 15 8.20 6.98 -12.21
CA ASP A 15 7.60 8.30 -12.42
C ASP A 15 6.11 8.13 -12.78
N THR A 16 5.35 7.60 -11.81
CA THR A 16 3.93 7.29 -11.91
C THR A 16 3.24 7.66 -10.60
N PRO A 17 1.90 7.83 -10.56
CA PRO A 17 1.20 8.05 -9.30
C PRO A 17 1.46 6.97 -8.23
N SER A 18 1.67 5.72 -8.65
CA SER A 18 2.05 4.62 -7.76
C SER A 18 3.45 4.81 -7.18
N GLY A 19 4.37 5.33 -7.98
CA GLY A 19 5.70 5.71 -7.54
C GLY A 19 5.70 6.90 -6.59
N ASP A 20 4.89 7.93 -6.86
CA ASP A 20 4.69 9.06 -5.95
C ASP A 20 4.16 8.58 -4.58
N LEU A 21 3.13 7.73 -4.59
CA LEU A 21 2.59 7.13 -3.37
C LEU A 21 3.68 6.32 -2.63
N ALA A 22 4.49 5.53 -3.34
CA ALA A 22 5.59 4.79 -2.72
C ALA A 22 6.66 5.71 -2.11
N GLN A 23 6.99 6.83 -2.78
CA GLN A 23 7.92 7.83 -2.27
C GLN A 23 7.39 8.52 -1.02
N ASP A 24 6.10 8.88 -0.98
CA ASP A 24 5.45 9.47 0.18
C ASP A 24 5.44 8.51 1.37
N MET A 25 5.09 7.24 1.14
CA MET A 25 5.22 6.19 2.15
C MET A 25 6.65 6.09 2.67
N ARG A 26 7.66 6.15 1.80
CA ARG A 26 9.08 6.08 2.19
C ARG A 26 9.49 7.28 3.05
N ARG A 27 9.01 8.47 2.72
CA ARG A 27 9.28 9.70 3.50
C ARG A 27 8.66 9.58 4.89
N GLU A 28 7.47 8.98 4.99
CA GLU A 28 6.78 8.72 6.27
C GLU A 28 7.15 7.36 6.89
N LYS A 29 8.39 6.87 6.70
CA LYS A 29 8.80 5.51 7.11
C LYS A 29 8.47 5.15 8.57
N VAL A 30 8.51 6.11 9.49
CA VAL A 30 8.27 5.88 10.92
C VAL A 30 6.79 5.78 11.24
N ASP A 31 5.99 6.71 10.71
CA ASP A 31 4.59 6.88 11.11
C ASP A 31 3.60 6.17 10.17
N PHE A 32 4.04 5.73 8.98
CA PHE A 32 3.16 5.09 8.03
C PHE A 32 2.64 3.74 8.57
N PRO A 33 1.31 3.52 8.63
CA PRO A 33 0.73 2.29 9.16
C PRO A 33 1.14 1.08 8.31
N ARG A 34 1.82 0.12 8.94
CA ARG A 34 2.24 -1.13 8.28
C ARG A 34 1.34 -2.27 8.68
N ASN A 35 0.72 -2.88 7.68
CA ASN A 35 -0.11 -4.04 7.91
C ASN A 35 0.69 -5.29 8.27
N ARG A 36 -0.03 -6.28 8.81
CA ARG A 36 0.45 -7.66 8.93
C ARG A 36 -0.16 -8.50 7.82
N PRO A 37 0.44 -9.65 7.48
CA PRO A 37 -0.20 -10.63 6.59
C PRO A 37 -1.60 -10.99 7.12
N CYS A 38 -2.54 -11.24 6.20
CA CYS A 38 -3.95 -11.51 6.47
C CYS A 38 -4.74 -10.27 6.99
N LYS A 39 -6.06 -10.41 7.20
CA LYS A 39 -6.97 -9.32 7.62
C LYS A 39 -6.94 -8.09 6.68
N PHE A 40 -7.03 -8.32 5.38
CA PHE A 40 -6.89 -7.27 4.36
C PHE A 40 -7.86 -6.10 4.56
N ASP A 41 -9.15 -6.35 4.78
CA ASP A 41 -10.16 -5.29 4.85
C ASP A 41 -9.95 -4.33 6.04
N GLY A 42 -9.51 -4.86 7.18
CA GLY A 42 -9.20 -4.04 8.36
C GLY A 42 -8.00 -3.12 8.10
N TRP A 43 -6.96 -3.65 7.47
CA TRP A 43 -5.76 -2.87 7.15
C TRP A 43 -5.97 -1.86 6.03
N HIS A 44 -6.77 -2.22 5.04
CA HIS A 44 -7.22 -1.32 3.99
C HIS A 44 -7.86 -0.07 4.57
N ARG A 45 -8.86 -0.26 5.44
CA ARG A 45 -9.55 0.86 6.09
C ARG A 45 -8.60 1.75 6.89
N LEU A 46 -7.68 1.15 7.65
CA LEU A 46 -6.71 1.90 8.46
C LEU A 46 -5.78 2.77 7.60
N ILE A 47 -5.24 2.21 6.52
CA ILE A 47 -4.33 2.92 5.61
C ILE A 47 -5.09 3.99 4.83
N ARG A 48 -6.29 3.68 4.30
CA ARG A 48 -7.14 4.68 3.63
C ARG A 48 -7.46 5.86 4.55
N SER A 49 -7.81 5.57 5.81
CA SER A 49 -8.09 6.60 6.82
C SER A 49 -6.86 7.44 7.18
N HIS A 50 -5.66 6.84 7.14
CA HIS A 50 -4.40 7.57 7.31
C HIS A 50 -4.16 8.56 6.17
N LEU A 51 -4.31 8.11 4.91
CA LEU A 51 -4.16 8.96 3.73
C LEU A 51 -5.17 10.11 3.74
N GLN A 52 -6.43 9.83 4.08
CA GLN A 52 -7.47 10.86 4.20
C GLN A 52 -7.13 11.89 5.29
N ARG A 53 -6.63 11.48 6.46
CA ARG A 53 -6.20 12.40 7.53
C ARG A 53 -5.01 13.27 7.14
N LYS A 54 -4.20 12.83 6.17
CA LYS A 54 -3.10 13.61 5.59
C LYS A 54 -3.56 14.50 4.43
N ASN A 55 -4.87 14.63 4.21
CA ASN A 55 -5.45 15.37 3.08
C ASN A 55 -4.93 14.89 1.72
N ALA A 56 -4.72 13.57 1.57
CA ALA A 56 -4.35 12.99 0.29
C ALA A 56 -5.37 13.37 -0.79
N CYS A 57 -4.87 13.75 -1.97
CA CYS A 57 -5.72 14.12 -3.09
C CYS A 57 -6.51 12.90 -3.59
N LYS A 58 -7.60 13.14 -4.33
CA LYS A 58 -8.42 12.07 -4.91
C LYS A 58 -7.59 11.08 -5.72
N GLN A 59 -6.66 11.58 -6.55
CA GLN A 59 -5.77 10.74 -7.35
C GLN A 59 -4.93 9.79 -6.49
N CYS A 60 -4.36 10.27 -5.38
CA CYS A 60 -3.59 9.45 -4.44
C CYS A 60 -4.48 8.36 -3.80
N LEU A 61 -5.72 8.68 -3.43
CA LEU A 61 -6.67 7.69 -2.90
C LEU A 61 -7.09 6.66 -3.95
N ASP A 62 -7.31 7.07 -5.20
CA ASP A 62 -7.66 6.18 -6.30
C ASP A 62 -6.47 5.25 -6.63
N THR A 63 -5.25 5.79 -6.66
CA THR A 63 -4.01 5.01 -6.82
C THR A 63 -3.84 4.02 -5.67
N PHE A 64 -4.11 4.41 -4.42
CA PHE A 64 -4.05 3.52 -3.27
C PHE A 64 -4.97 2.30 -3.45
N GLU A 65 -6.20 2.48 -3.94
CA GLU A 65 -7.12 1.35 -4.17
C GLU A 65 -6.58 0.35 -5.19
N VAL A 66 -6.06 0.85 -6.31
CA VAL A 66 -5.47 0.00 -7.36
C VAL A 66 -4.27 -0.78 -6.82
N CYS A 67 -3.32 -0.09 -6.18
CA CYS A 67 -2.15 -0.73 -5.59
C CYS A 67 -2.51 -1.73 -4.50
N TRP A 68 -3.55 -1.45 -3.70
CA TRP A 68 -4.00 -2.36 -2.65
C TRP A 68 -4.58 -3.65 -3.23
N GLU A 69 -5.40 -3.57 -4.28
CA GLU A 69 -5.91 -4.75 -4.96
C GLU A 69 -4.78 -5.63 -5.52
N GLU A 70 -3.78 -5.02 -6.16
CA GLU A 70 -2.61 -5.70 -6.68
C GLU A 70 -1.83 -6.41 -5.56
N TYR A 71 -1.62 -5.72 -4.45
CA TYR A 71 -1.00 -6.27 -3.25
C TYR A 71 -1.79 -7.46 -2.69
N VAL A 72 -3.11 -7.37 -2.57
CA VAL A 72 -3.96 -8.47 -2.07
C VAL A 72 -3.89 -9.68 -2.99
N ARG A 73 -3.95 -9.47 -4.32
CA ARG A 73 -3.81 -10.55 -5.31
C ARG A 73 -2.43 -11.22 -5.19
N PHE A 74 -1.37 -10.42 -5.05
CA PHE A 74 0.00 -10.91 -4.84
C PHE A 74 0.11 -11.74 -3.55
N GLU A 75 -0.37 -11.24 -2.42
CA GLU A 75 -0.29 -11.95 -1.14
C GLU A 75 -1.13 -13.23 -1.13
N LYS A 76 -2.32 -13.23 -1.72
CA LYS A 76 -3.14 -14.45 -1.85
C LYS A 76 -2.40 -15.53 -2.67
N LYS A 77 -1.77 -15.14 -3.78
CA LYS A 77 -0.94 -16.06 -4.58
C LYS A 77 0.27 -16.56 -3.78
N ARG A 78 0.96 -15.68 -3.06
CA ARG A 78 2.10 -16.03 -2.22
C ARG A 78 1.72 -17.02 -1.12
N LEU A 79 0.60 -16.79 -0.42
CA LEU A 79 0.12 -17.68 0.64
C LEU A 79 -0.24 -19.07 0.11
N LYS A 80 -0.90 -19.16 -1.05
CA LYS A 80 -1.21 -20.45 -1.70
C LYS A 80 0.01 -21.28 -2.09
N ARG A 81 1.15 -20.64 -2.38
CA ARG A 81 2.41 -21.33 -2.75
C ARG A 81 3.20 -21.82 -1.54
N ASN A 82 2.85 -21.37 -0.33
CA ASN A 82 3.48 -21.77 0.93
C ASN A 82 2.60 -22.72 1.75
N LEU A 83 1.46 -23.15 1.18
CA LEU A 83 0.59 -24.21 1.68
C LEU A 83 0.85 -25.46 0.85
#